data_AF-A0A484WSJ7-F1
#
_entry.id   AF-A0A484WSJ7-F1
#
_cell.length_a   1.000
_cell.length_b   1.000
_cell.length_c   1.000
_cell.angle_alpha   90.00
_cell.angle_beta   90.00
_cell.angle_gamma   90.00
#
_symmetry.space_group_name_H-M   'P 1'
#
loop_
_entity.id
_entity.type
_entity.pdbx_description
1 polymer ?
#
loop_
_entity_poly.entity_id
_entity_poly.type
_entity_poly.pdbx_seq_one_letter_code
_entity_poly.pdbx_strand_id
1 'polypeptide(L)'
;MGTVGNGLLGNVSPTENTTGSAVDVQHVLAGLAEQGASFAAMEVSSHGLVQHRVAALKFAASVFTNLSRDHLDYHGDMEHYEAAKWLLYSTHHHGEAYR
;
A
#
# COMPACT_ATOMS: atom_id res chain seq x y z
N MET A 1 2.87 2.56 -7.93
CA MET A 1 1.76 1.59 -7.81
C MET A 1 0.64 2.25 -7.06
N GLY A 2 -0.58 2.23 -7.57
CA GLY A 2 -1.66 2.97 -6.91
C GLY A 2 -2.89 3.13 -7.77
N THR A 3 -3.72 4.11 -7.44
CA THR A 3 -5.06 4.30 -8.01
C THR A 3 -5.04 4.44 -9.54
N VAL A 4 -4.02 5.10 -10.08
CA VAL A 4 -3.87 5.34 -11.53
C VAL A 4 -3.17 4.22 -12.29
N GLY A 5 -2.68 3.19 -11.59
CA GLY A 5 -2.02 2.04 -12.19
C GLY A 5 -0.71 1.61 -11.56
N ASN A 6 -0.20 0.49 -12.07
CA ASN A 6 1.03 -0.17 -11.64
C ASN A 6 1.99 -0.32 -12.82
N GLY A 7 3.28 -0.06 -12.62
CA GLY A 7 4.28 -0.17 -13.66
C GLY A 7 5.51 0.69 -13.39
N LEU A 8 6.45 0.66 -14.33
CA LEU A 8 7.58 1.60 -14.36
C LEU A 8 7.08 3.00 -14.68
N LEU A 9 7.85 4.02 -14.29
CA LEU A 9 7.53 5.40 -14.63
C LEU A 9 7.45 5.57 -16.16
N GLY A 10 6.32 6.08 -16.66
CA GLY A 10 6.06 6.20 -18.10
C GLY A 10 5.49 4.94 -18.77
N ASN A 11 5.38 3.82 -18.06
CA ASN A 11 4.80 2.57 -18.55
C ASN A 11 3.95 1.90 -17.45
N VAL A 12 2.83 2.54 -17.11
CA VAL A 12 1.87 2.05 -16.11
C VAL A 12 0.66 1.40 -16.77
N SER A 13 0.22 0.27 -16.23
CA SER A 13 -1.04 -0.37 -16.60
C SER A 13 -2.14 0.01 -15.61
N PRO A 14 -3.37 0.33 -16.08
CA PRO A 14 -4.50 0.64 -15.21
C PRO A 14 -4.83 -0.49 -14.24
N THR A 15 -5.35 -0.13 -13.07
CA THR A 15 -5.70 -1.05 -11.99
C THR A 15 -7.08 -0.74 -11.44
N GLU A 16 -7.80 -1.77 -11.00
CA GLU A 16 -9.14 -1.59 -10.40
C GLU A 16 -9.08 -1.12 -8.94
N ASN A 17 -8.00 -1.46 -8.22
CA ASN A 17 -7.85 -1.17 -6.80
C ASN A 17 -6.63 -0.26 -6.57
N THR A 18 -6.75 0.68 -5.63
CA THR A 18 -5.61 1.49 -5.13
C THR A 18 -4.49 0.62 -4.56
N THR A 19 -4.84 -0.43 -3.83
CA THR A 19 -3.90 -1.43 -3.30
C THR A 19 -4.38 -2.82 -3.74
N GLY A 20 -3.61 -3.52 -4.58
CA GLY A 20 -3.96 -4.86 -5.08
C GLY A 20 -4.05 -5.91 -3.96
N SER A 21 -4.52 -7.12 -4.28
CA SER A 21 -4.54 -8.23 -3.31
C SER A 21 -3.14 -8.58 -2.81
N ALA A 22 -3.04 -9.33 -1.70
CA ALA A 22 -1.75 -9.74 -1.15
C ALA A 22 -0.87 -10.50 -2.17
N VAL A 23 -1.50 -11.30 -3.04
CA VAL A 23 -0.81 -12.04 -4.10
C VAL A 23 -0.41 -11.09 -5.24
N ASP A 24 -1.33 -10.24 -5.70
CA ASP A 24 -1.06 -9.34 -6.83
C ASP A 24 0.03 -8.32 -6.50
N VAL A 25 0.06 -7.81 -5.27
CA VAL A 25 1.08 -6.85 -4.83
C VAL A 25 2.48 -7.49 -4.93
N GLN A 26 2.64 -8.71 -4.44
CA GLN A 26 3.92 -9.43 -4.54
C GLN A 26 4.28 -9.74 -6.00
N HIS A 27 3.30 -10.20 -6.79
CA HIS A 27 3.51 -10.52 -8.20
C HIS A 27 3.96 -9.30 -9.01
N VAL A 28 3.30 -8.15 -8.81
CA VAL A 28 3.66 -6.90 -9.48
C VAL A 28 5.04 -6.41 -9.03
N LEU A 29 5.35 -6.44 -7.73
CA LEU A 29 6.67 -6.01 -7.23
C LEU A 29 7.79 -6.90 -7.78
N ALA A 30 7.59 -8.23 -7.82
CA ALA A 30 8.54 -9.16 -8.42
C ALA A 30 8.76 -8.86 -9.90
N GLY A 31 7.69 -8.68 -10.68
CA GLY A 31 7.80 -8.35 -12.10
C GLY A 31 8.48 -6.99 -12.36
N LEU A 32 8.29 -6.00 -11.47
CA LEU A 32 9.01 -4.72 -11.56
C LEU A 32 10.50 -4.89 -11.26
N ALA A 33 10.86 -5.71 -10.26
CA ALA A 33 12.25 -6.01 -9.94
C ALA A 33 12.96 -6.74 -11.10
N GLU A 34 12.28 -7.69 -11.75
CA GLU A 34 12.78 -8.38 -12.96
C GLU A 34 13.01 -7.42 -14.13
N GLN A 35 12.23 -6.34 -14.22
CA GLN A 35 12.42 -5.25 -15.19
C GLN A 35 13.52 -4.24 -14.79
N GLY A 36 14.22 -4.47 -13.67
CA GLY A 36 15.31 -3.64 -13.19
C GLY A 36 14.90 -2.47 -12.30
N ALA A 37 13.67 -2.44 -11.79
CA ALA A 37 13.26 -1.43 -10.82
C ALA A 37 14.04 -1.60 -9.51
N SER A 38 14.73 -0.54 -9.07
CA SER A 38 15.41 -0.48 -7.77
C SER A 38 14.62 0.30 -6.72
N PHE A 39 13.55 0.98 -7.11
CA PHE A 39 12.68 1.74 -6.23
C PHE A 39 11.21 1.56 -6.62
N ALA A 40 10.33 1.48 -5.62
CA ALA A 40 8.89 1.47 -5.81
C ALA A 40 8.23 2.34 -4.73
N ALA A 41 7.32 3.21 -5.16
CA ALA A 41 6.35 3.87 -4.29
C ALA A 41 4.97 3.25 -4.53
N MET A 42 4.25 2.95 -3.45
CA MET A 42 2.90 2.42 -3.52
C MET A 42 1.91 3.16 -2.62
N GLU A 43 0.68 3.33 -3.10
CA GLU A 43 -0.43 3.77 -2.27
C GLU A 43 -0.94 2.58 -1.41
N VAL A 44 -1.01 2.78 -0.10
CA VAL A 44 -1.49 1.79 0.87
C VAL A 44 -2.81 2.28 1.47
N SER A 45 -3.92 1.71 1.03
CA SER A 45 -5.26 2.10 1.51
C SER A 45 -5.56 1.52 2.90
N SER A 46 -6.46 2.16 3.65
CA SER A 46 -6.94 1.63 4.94
C SER A 46 -7.63 0.27 4.77
N HIS A 47 -8.35 0.07 3.66
CA HIS A 47 -8.92 -1.21 3.29
C HIS A 47 -7.82 -2.28 3.10
N GLY A 48 -6.72 -1.92 2.44
CA GLY A 48 -5.59 -2.82 2.24
C GLY A 48 -4.93 -3.25 3.53
N LEU A 49 -4.81 -2.34 4.51
CA LEU A 49 -4.26 -2.64 5.84
C LEU A 49 -5.17 -3.59 6.63
N VAL A 50 -6.47 -3.27 6.72
CA VAL A 50 -7.46 -4.11 7.43
C VAL A 50 -7.56 -5.51 6.80
N GLN A 51 -7.40 -5.62 5.48
CA GLN A 51 -7.48 -6.88 4.74
C GLN A 51 -6.12 -7.58 4.56
N HIS A 52 -5.08 -7.13 5.27
CA HIS A 52 -3.74 -7.74 5.25
C HIS A 52 -3.07 -7.80 3.85
N ARG A 53 -3.46 -6.93 2.91
CA ARG A 53 -2.95 -6.93 1.53
C ARG A 53 -1.44 -6.62 1.45
N VAL A 54 -0.87 -6.01 2.49
CA VAL A 54 0.55 -5.63 2.55
C VAL A 54 1.27 -6.19 3.77
N ALA A 55 0.68 -7.17 4.46
CA ALA A 55 1.14 -7.63 5.78
C ALA A 55 2.61 -8.10 5.81
N ALA A 56 3.09 -8.74 4.75
CA ALA A 56 4.44 -9.29 4.67
C ALA A 56 5.46 -8.35 3.99
N LEU A 57 5.06 -7.15 3.56
CA LEU A 57 5.97 -6.21 2.92
C LEU A 57 6.89 -5.55 3.93
N LYS A 58 8.12 -5.26 3.48
CA LYS A 58 9.08 -4.42 4.19
C LYS A 58 9.17 -3.08 3.50
N PHE A 59 8.71 -2.05 4.18
CA PHE A 59 8.79 -0.67 3.70
C PHE A 59 10.07 -0.02 4.23
N ALA A 60 10.86 0.56 3.33
CA ALA A 60 12.02 1.37 3.71
C ALA A 60 11.60 2.68 4.39
N ALA A 61 10.44 3.23 3.99
CA ALA A 61 9.82 4.40 4.61
C ALA A 61 8.30 4.31 4.46
N SER A 62 7.59 4.86 5.43
CA SER A 62 6.13 4.99 5.41
C SER A 62 5.74 6.44 5.64
N VAL A 63 4.83 6.96 4.83
CA VAL A 63 4.43 8.38 4.84
C VAL A 63 2.94 8.47 5.13
N PHE A 64 2.60 9.25 6.16
CA PHE A 64 1.24 9.66 6.45
C PHE A 64 1.05 11.10 6.00
N THR A 65 0.05 11.34 5.17
CA THR A 65 -0.22 12.66 4.60
C THR A 65 -1.19 13.46 5.48
N ASN A 66 -2.40 12.93 5.68
CA ASN A 66 -3.45 13.49 6.52
C ASN A 66 -4.57 12.46 6.75
N LEU A 67 -5.51 12.80 7.64
CA LEU A 67 -6.76 12.05 7.85
C LEU A 67 -7.92 13.04 7.93
N SER A 68 -8.93 12.83 7.09
CA SER A 68 -10.19 13.58 7.07
C SER A 68 -11.35 12.61 6.80
N ARG A 69 -12.59 13.10 6.87
CA ARG A 69 -13.79 12.26 6.77
C ARG A 69 -13.90 11.60 5.39
N ASP A 70 -13.73 10.29 5.36
CA ASP A 70 -13.90 9.43 4.18
C ASP A 70 -14.14 7.97 4.65
N HIS A 71 -14.60 7.09 3.75
CA HIS A 71 -14.71 5.64 3.95
C HIS A 71 -15.46 5.16 5.21
N LEU A 72 -16.36 5.98 5.78
CA LEU A 72 -17.11 5.63 6.98
C LEU A 72 -18.19 4.58 6.73
N ASP A 73 -18.59 4.39 5.49
CA ASP A 73 -19.42 3.27 5.04
C ASP A 73 -18.72 1.91 5.25
N TYR A 74 -17.39 1.88 5.20
CA TYR A 74 -16.59 0.69 5.47
C TYR A 74 -16.10 0.61 6.92
N HIS A 75 -15.56 1.71 7.46
CA HIS A 75 -14.95 1.73 8.80
C HIS A 75 -15.96 2.01 9.93
N GLY A 76 -17.18 2.46 9.62
CA GLY A 76 -18.19 2.86 10.59
C GLY A 76 -18.00 4.27 11.13
N ASP A 77 -16.82 4.56 11.69
CA ASP A 77 -16.49 5.87 12.26
C ASP A 77 -15.02 6.26 12.05
N MET A 78 -14.68 7.48 12.48
CA MET A 78 -13.34 8.05 12.32
C MET A 78 -12.29 7.35 13.20
N GLU A 79 -12.68 6.79 14.34
CA GLU A 79 -11.78 6.10 15.27
C GLU A 79 -11.29 4.79 14.66
N HIS A 80 -12.20 4.00 14.09
CA HIS A 80 -11.87 2.79 13.34
C HIS A 80 -11.07 3.11 12.07
N TYR A 81 -11.38 4.20 11.37
CA TYR A 81 -10.62 4.60 10.18
C TYR A 81 -9.18 5.02 10.53
N GLU A 82 -8.99 5.76 11.63
CA GLU A 82 -7.67 6.11 12.17
C GLU A 82 -6.89 4.84 12.57
N ALA A 83 -7.53 3.96 13.36
CA ALA A 83 -6.93 2.70 13.80
C ALA A 83 -6.49 1.83 12.61
N ALA A 84 -7.30 1.78 11.55
CA ALA A 84 -6.98 1.06 10.33
C ALA A 84 -5.69 1.59 9.65
N LYS A 85 -5.48 2.91 9.60
CA LYS A 85 -4.23 3.49 9.07
C LYS A 85 -3.05 3.30 10.03
N TRP A 86 -3.30 3.33 11.34
CA TRP A 86 -2.27 3.13 12.36
C TRP A 86 -1.62 1.75 12.27
N LEU A 87 -2.32 0.73 11.77
CA LEU A 87 -1.77 -0.60 11.50
C LEU A 87 -0.45 -0.57 10.74
N LEU A 88 -0.29 0.35 9.76
CA LEU A 88 0.97 0.49 9.04
C LEU A 88 2.14 0.74 9.99
N TYR A 89 1.96 1.57 11.01
CA TYR A 89 3.01 1.96 11.95
C TYR A 89 3.13 1.03 13.16
N SER A 90 2.07 0.29 13.51
CA SER A 90 2.07 -0.56 14.72
C SER A 90 2.31 -2.04 14.47
N THR A 91 1.94 -2.58 13.30
CA THR A 91 2.00 -4.03 13.02
C THR A 91 2.74 -4.40 11.74
N HIS A 92 3.30 -3.44 11.01
CA HIS A 92 4.04 -3.70 9.77
C HIS A 92 5.49 -3.22 9.89
N HIS A 93 6.36 -3.78 9.06
CA HIS A 93 7.74 -3.34 8.88
C HIS A 93 7.77 -2.01 8.10
N HIS A 94 7.60 -0.90 8.79
CA HIS A 94 7.28 0.42 8.20
C HIS A 94 8.47 1.37 7.99
N GLY A 95 9.67 0.95 8.39
CA GLY A 95 10.91 1.73 8.27
C GLY A 95 12.16 0.85 8.29
N GLU A 96 12.04 -0.37 7.79
CA GLU A 96 13.14 -1.35 7.75
C GLU A 96 13.70 -1.40 6.33
N ALA A 97 14.82 -0.74 6.09
CA ALA A 97 15.59 -0.94 4.87
C ALA A 97 16.39 -2.26 4.97
N TYR A 98 16.41 -3.06 3.90
CA TYR A 98 17.43 -4.10 3.74
C TYR A 98 18.80 -3.40 3.75
N ARG A 99 19.65 -3.76 4.72
CA ARG A 99 21.08 -3.48 4.68
C ARG A 99 21.75 -4.40 3.66
#